data_AF-A0A9D9S2E3-F1
#
_entry.id   AF-A0A9D9S2E3-F1
#
_cell.length_a   1.000
_cell.length_b   1.000
_cell.length_c   1.000
_cell.angle_alpha   90.00
_cell.angle_beta   90.00
_cell.angle_gamma   90.00
#
_symmetry.space_group_name_H-M   'P 1'
#
loop_
_entity.id
_entity.type
_entity.pdbx_description
1 polymer ?
#
loop_
_entity_poly.entity_id
_entity_poly.type
_entity_poly.pdbx_seq_one_letter_code
_entity_poly.pdbx_strand_id
1 'polypeptide(L)'
;MSRLSLNAFGRVGAWLVLFCGLALLSGCSNFGRLAADITETQQRLRVVSGKLDSTACKDCEVIVVVMGDDQGREVHNYRVFERPGKFRLAALHDSKFLVAFQDLNRDFAYQPNEPAVWYDLSGSLIKRGDVEDIVLSLNGPSARPLPPALENLFELRGNSLGKIDVQLGKVVSLDDERFSRESASMSMWEPIGFMKAGRAGIFFLDTYDPARTPVLFVHGIGGTGGDFRSMIAQLDLQRFQPWVLNYPSGMDLRRWVTAL
;
A
#
# COMPACT_ATOMS: atom_id res chain seq x y z
N MET A 1 -46.87 27.94 45.94
CA MET A 1 -46.48 27.40 44.61
C MET A 1 -45.12 27.96 44.21
N SER A 2 -43.98 27.35 44.59
CA SER A 2 -42.66 27.81 44.07
C SER A 2 -41.48 26.83 44.23
N ARG A 3 -41.66 25.58 44.70
CA ARG A 3 -40.55 24.62 44.85
C ARG A 3 -40.38 23.61 43.71
N LEU A 4 -41.31 23.58 42.74
CA LEU A 4 -41.24 22.64 41.61
C LEU A 4 -40.39 23.16 40.43
N SER A 5 -40.02 24.44 40.39
CA SER A 5 -39.32 25.05 39.25
C SER A 5 -37.78 24.96 39.31
N LEU A 6 -37.17 24.86 40.50
CA LEU A 6 -35.69 24.85 40.61
C LEU A 6 -35.06 23.49 40.29
N ASN A 7 -35.76 22.37 40.57
CA ASN A 7 -35.23 21.02 40.32
C ASN A 7 -35.20 20.64 38.83
N ALA A 8 -36.02 21.29 38.00
CA ALA A 8 -36.03 21.04 36.55
C ALA A 8 -34.78 21.65 35.87
N PHE A 9 -34.37 22.86 36.26
CA PHE A 9 -33.18 23.52 35.70
C PHE A 9 -31.87 22.81 36.04
N GLY A 10 -31.72 22.31 37.28
CA GLY A 10 -30.54 21.55 37.69
C GLY A 10 -30.41 20.19 36.99
N ARG A 11 -31.54 19.50 36.75
CA ARG A 11 -31.56 18.24 35.99
C ARG A 11 -31.24 18.49 34.53
N VAL A 12 -31.81 19.50 33.89
CA VAL A 12 -31.53 19.84 32.48
C VAL A 12 -30.05 20.22 32.28
N GLY A 13 -29.46 20.97 33.22
CA GLY A 13 -28.02 21.28 33.21
C GLY A 13 -27.14 20.02 33.34
N ALA A 14 -27.50 19.08 34.22
CA ALA A 14 -26.78 17.81 34.36
C ALA A 14 -26.88 16.93 33.10
N TRP A 15 -28.06 16.87 32.45
CA TRP A 15 -28.24 16.16 31.18
C TRP A 15 -27.45 16.82 30.03
N LEU A 16 -27.37 18.16 29.97
CA LEU A 16 -26.55 18.87 28.99
C LEU A 16 -25.05 18.64 29.19
N VAL A 17 -24.57 18.61 30.43
CA VAL A 17 -23.15 18.29 30.73
C VAL A 17 -22.83 16.85 30.38
N LEU A 18 -23.73 15.91 30.70
CA LEU A 18 -23.57 14.50 30.34
C LEU A 18 -23.58 14.30 28.82
N PHE A 19 -24.47 15.00 28.10
CA PHE A 19 -24.58 14.94 26.65
C PHE A 19 -23.37 15.57 25.95
N CYS A 20 -22.87 16.72 26.44
CA CYS A 20 -21.61 17.31 25.99
C CYS A 20 -20.41 16.40 26.28
N GLY A 21 -20.38 15.74 27.45
CA GLY A 21 -19.33 14.78 27.80
C GLY A 21 -19.31 13.57 26.86
N LEU A 22 -20.49 13.02 26.53
CA LEU A 22 -20.63 11.93 25.57
C LEU A 22 -20.26 12.36 24.14
N ALA A 23 -20.62 13.58 23.74
CA ALA A 23 -20.23 14.14 22.43
C ALA A 23 -18.71 14.30 22.30
N LEU A 24 -18.02 14.73 23.36
CA LEU A 24 -16.56 14.88 23.38
C LEU A 24 -15.82 13.53 23.30
N LEU A 25 -16.39 12.45 23.84
CA LEU A 25 -15.81 11.10 23.77
C LEU A 25 -15.89 10.49 22.36
N SER A 26 -16.88 10.87 21.56
CA SER A 26 -17.05 10.36 20.20
C SER A 26 -15.89 10.76 19.26
N GLY A 27 -15.29 11.94 19.47
CA GLY A 27 -14.16 12.43 18.67
C GLY A 27 -12.87 11.62 18.83
N CYS A 28 -12.68 10.96 19.99
CA CYS A 28 -11.48 10.16 20.28
C CYS A 28 -11.56 8.72 19.77
N SER A 29 -12.77 8.22 19.47
CA SER A 29 -12.99 6.83 19.02
C SER A 29 -12.23 6.50 17.74
N ASN A 30 -12.09 7.48 16.85
CA ASN A 30 -11.37 7.39 15.59
C ASN A 30 -9.86 7.12 15.78
N PHE A 31 -9.23 7.77 16.76
CA PHE A 31 -7.84 7.50 17.11
C PHE A 31 -7.65 6.08 17.66
N GLY A 32 -8.63 5.59 18.43
CA GLY A 32 -8.63 4.21 18.90
C GLY A 32 -8.68 3.20 17.74
N ARG A 33 -9.54 3.45 16.75
CA ARG A 33 -9.62 2.62 15.52
C ARG A 33 -8.31 2.63 14.75
N LEU A 34 -7.74 3.81 14.52
CA LEU A 34 -6.47 3.94 13.82
C LEU A 34 -5.32 3.24 14.56
N ALA A 35 -5.26 3.37 15.89
CA ALA A 35 -4.26 2.71 16.70
C ALA A 35 -4.39 1.18 16.62
N ALA A 36 -5.62 0.64 16.69
CA ALA A 36 -5.86 -0.79 16.54
C ALA A 36 -5.47 -1.30 15.15
N ASP A 37 -5.83 -0.58 14.09
CA ASP A 37 -5.55 -0.92 12.69
C ASP A 37 -4.03 -0.92 12.39
N ILE A 38 -3.29 0.07 12.90
CA ILE A 38 -1.82 0.11 12.82
C ILE A 38 -1.18 -1.04 13.62
N THR A 39 -1.69 -1.32 14.82
CA THR A 39 -1.14 -2.38 15.69
C THR A 39 -1.28 -3.75 15.05
N GLU A 40 -2.43 -4.04 14.42
CA GLU A 40 -2.66 -5.29 13.69
C GLU A 40 -1.59 -5.50 12.61
N THR A 41 -1.21 -4.43 11.92
CA THR A 41 -0.20 -4.49 10.86
C THR A 41 1.19 -4.74 11.41
N GLN A 42 1.57 -4.06 12.49
CA GLN A 42 2.87 -4.28 13.14
C GLN A 42 3.06 -5.70 13.68
N GLN A 43 1.96 -6.42 13.95
CA GLN A 43 2.02 -7.81 14.39
C GLN A 43 2.32 -8.79 13.24
N ARG A 44 2.02 -8.40 11.99
CA ARG A 44 2.14 -9.28 10.81
C ARG A 44 3.26 -8.86 9.87
N LEU A 45 3.50 -7.55 9.74
CA LEU A 45 4.48 -6.97 8.83
C LEU A 45 5.69 -6.44 9.58
N ARG A 46 6.85 -6.69 8.99
CA ARG A 46 8.12 -6.03 9.29
C ARG A 46 8.60 -5.29 8.07
N VAL A 47 9.53 -4.36 8.29
CA VAL A 47 10.25 -3.76 7.18
C VAL A 47 11.62 -4.37 7.03
N VAL A 48 11.96 -4.65 5.78
CA VAL A 48 13.26 -5.18 5.37
C VAL A 48 13.98 -4.11 4.58
N SER A 49 15.23 -3.83 4.94
CA SER A 49 16.00 -2.75 4.32
C SER A 49 17.48 -3.07 4.18
N GLY A 50 18.12 -2.39 3.23
CA GLY A 50 19.50 -2.68 2.89
C GLY A 50 19.98 -1.95 1.63
N LYS A 51 20.93 -2.56 0.94
CA LYS A 51 21.54 -2.07 -0.29
C LYS A 51 21.48 -3.13 -1.39
N LEU A 52 20.99 -2.74 -2.56
CA LEU A 52 21.15 -3.43 -3.84
C LEU A 52 22.47 -2.99 -4.44
N ASP A 53 23.33 -3.94 -4.77
CA ASP A 53 24.58 -3.71 -5.48
C ASP A 53 24.56 -4.50 -6.78
N SER A 54 24.79 -3.85 -7.91
CA SER A 54 24.88 -4.52 -9.21
C SER A 54 26.07 -3.99 -9.98
N THR A 55 26.88 -4.94 -10.44
CA THR A 55 28.01 -4.67 -11.34
C THR A 55 27.62 -4.85 -12.80
N ALA A 56 26.55 -5.61 -13.08
CA ALA A 56 26.08 -5.92 -14.43
C ALA A 56 25.41 -4.71 -15.11
N CYS A 57 24.53 -4.00 -14.40
CA CYS A 57 23.95 -2.74 -14.86
C CYS A 57 23.67 -1.78 -13.70
N LYS A 58 24.17 -0.54 -13.80
CA LYS A 58 24.05 0.45 -12.72
C LYS A 58 22.77 1.29 -12.78
N ASP A 59 22.08 1.27 -13.91
CA ASP A 59 20.89 2.09 -14.19
C ASP A 59 19.71 1.23 -14.69
N CYS A 60 19.76 -0.09 -14.47
CA CYS A 60 18.65 -1.00 -14.79
C CYS A 60 17.81 -1.27 -13.54
N GLU A 61 16.53 -1.53 -13.78
CA GLU A 61 15.57 -1.83 -12.74
C GLU A 61 15.94 -3.12 -12.01
N VAL A 62 15.76 -3.12 -10.70
CA VAL A 62 15.97 -4.29 -9.86
C VAL A 62 14.65 -4.61 -9.18
N ILE A 63 14.19 -5.83 -9.37
CA ILE A 63 12.97 -6.31 -8.75
C ILE A 63 13.33 -7.18 -7.57
N VAL A 64 12.82 -6.84 -6.38
CA VAL A 64 13.00 -7.61 -5.15
C VAL A 64 11.68 -8.27 -4.78
N VAL A 65 11.68 -9.59 -4.74
CA VAL A 65 10.55 -10.45 -4.41
C VAL A 65 10.73 -11.02 -3.01
N VAL A 66 9.66 -11.04 -2.23
CA VAL A 66 9.59 -11.59 -0.87
C VAL A 66 8.78 -12.88 -0.91
N MET A 67 9.32 -13.97 -0.39
CA MET A 67 8.66 -15.29 -0.44
C MET A 67 8.63 -15.98 0.94
N GLY A 68 7.56 -16.74 1.18
CA GLY A 68 7.38 -17.61 2.35
C GLY A 68 8.00 -19.00 2.20
N ASP A 69 8.26 -19.40 0.96
CA ASP A 69 8.90 -20.67 0.60
C ASP A 69 9.92 -20.50 -0.53
N ASP A 70 10.60 -21.59 -0.82
CA ASP A 70 11.74 -21.62 -1.73
C ASP A 70 11.38 -22.15 -3.14
N GLN A 71 10.11 -22.52 -3.34
CA GLN A 71 9.50 -22.96 -4.59
C GLN A 71 8.59 -21.88 -5.22
N GLY A 72 8.50 -20.70 -4.61
CA GLY A 72 7.69 -19.58 -5.12
C GLY A 72 6.18 -19.83 -5.08
N ARG A 73 5.69 -20.71 -4.19
CA ARG A 73 4.25 -20.97 -4.00
C ARG A 73 3.59 -19.89 -3.15
N GLU A 74 4.35 -19.28 -2.26
CA GLU A 74 3.96 -18.22 -1.34
C GLU A 74 4.78 -16.96 -1.67
N VAL A 75 4.42 -16.27 -2.76
CA VAL A 75 4.96 -14.93 -3.02
C VAL A 75 4.18 -13.94 -2.17
N HIS A 76 4.89 -13.33 -1.21
CA HIS A 76 4.28 -12.42 -0.24
C HIS A 76 4.25 -10.98 -0.73
N ASN A 77 5.28 -10.53 -1.46
CA ASN A 77 5.37 -9.17 -1.97
C ASN A 77 6.40 -9.11 -3.09
N TYR A 78 6.37 -8.07 -3.90
CA TYR A 78 7.51 -7.69 -4.72
C TYR A 78 7.57 -6.17 -4.85
N ARG A 79 8.77 -5.64 -5.10
CA ARG A 79 8.98 -4.21 -5.32
C ARG A 79 10.00 -3.96 -6.40
N VAL A 80 9.71 -3.01 -7.28
CA VAL A 80 10.61 -2.56 -8.33
C VAL A 80 11.39 -1.33 -7.87
N PHE A 81 12.69 -1.34 -8.11
CA PHE A 81 13.60 -0.24 -7.85
C PHE A 81 14.22 0.21 -9.17
N GLU A 82 14.11 1.49 -9.50
CA GLU A 82 14.60 2.05 -10.78
C GLU A 82 16.08 1.79 -11.03
N ARG A 83 16.87 1.64 -9.96
CA ARG A 83 18.31 1.40 -10.02
C ARG A 83 18.84 0.78 -8.71
N PRO A 84 20.00 0.10 -8.74
CA PRO A 84 20.73 -0.31 -7.54
C PRO A 84 20.95 0.85 -6.57
N GLY A 85 20.89 0.56 -5.28
CA GLY A 85 20.94 1.58 -4.23
C GLY A 85 20.31 1.11 -2.93
N LYS A 86 19.89 2.05 -2.08
CA LYS A 86 19.19 1.71 -0.84
C LYS A 86 17.81 1.17 -1.18
N PHE A 87 17.44 0.06 -0.56
CA PHE A 87 16.10 -0.49 -0.67
C PHE A 87 15.44 -0.56 0.70
N ARG A 88 14.11 -0.50 0.69
CA ARG A 88 13.26 -0.72 1.85
C ARG A 88 11.94 -1.29 1.34
N LEU A 89 11.43 -2.35 1.94
CA LEU A 89 10.18 -2.99 1.49
C LEU A 89 9.51 -3.74 2.64
N ALA A 90 8.19 -3.83 2.60
CA ALA A 90 7.43 -4.59 3.58
C ALA A 90 7.53 -6.10 3.31
N ALA A 91 7.62 -6.88 4.38
CA ALA A 91 7.60 -8.34 4.37
C ALA A 91 6.72 -8.86 5.52
N LEU A 92 6.07 -10.00 5.32
CA LEU A 92 5.42 -10.71 6.44
C LEU A 92 6.48 -11.29 7.40
N HIS A 93 6.14 -11.40 8.68
CA HIS A 93 7.03 -11.99 9.70
C HIS A 93 7.48 -13.43 9.39
N ASP A 94 6.65 -14.18 8.68
CA ASP A 94 6.91 -15.56 8.23
C ASP A 94 7.59 -15.64 6.85
N SER A 95 7.92 -14.51 6.23
CA SER A 95 8.69 -14.49 4.97
C SER A 95 10.08 -15.06 5.22
N LYS A 96 10.53 -15.97 4.36
CA LYS A 96 11.78 -16.73 4.52
C LYS A 96 12.86 -16.30 3.54
N PHE A 97 12.49 -15.78 2.37
CA PHE A 97 13.46 -15.45 1.33
C PHE A 97 13.21 -14.07 0.73
N LEU A 98 14.31 -13.40 0.38
CA LEU A 98 14.31 -12.38 -0.66
C LEU A 98 14.96 -12.94 -1.90
N VAL A 99 14.38 -12.65 -3.05
CA VAL A 99 15.00 -12.87 -4.35
C VAL A 99 15.06 -11.53 -5.04
N ALA A 100 16.25 -11.12 -5.47
CA ALA A 100 16.40 -9.94 -6.29
C ALA A 100 16.93 -10.34 -7.66
N PHE A 101 16.36 -9.79 -8.72
CA PHE A 101 16.89 -9.92 -10.07
C PHE A 101 16.86 -8.57 -10.79
N GLN A 102 17.73 -8.43 -11.77
CA GLN A 102 17.85 -7.23 -12.57
C GLN A 102 17.18 -7.47 -13.93
N ASP A 103 16.08 -6.77 -14.16
CA ASP A 103 15.29 -6.84 -15.39
C ASP A 103 15.99 -6.01 -16.48
N LEU A 104 16.67 -6.69 -17.39
CA LEU A 104 17.52 -6.07 -18.41
C LEU A 104 16.71 -5.66 -19.65
N ASN A 105 15.58 -6.31 -19.91
CA ASN A 105 14.75 -6.06 -21.09
C ASN A 105 13.43 -5.32 -20.76
N ARG A 106 13.16 -5.06 -19.46
CA ARG A 106 12.02 -4.32 -18.91
C ARG A 106 10.68 -4.99 -19.18
N ASP A 107 10.65 -6.32 -19.17
CA ASP A 107 9.43 -7.10 -19.39
C ASP A 107 8.80 -7.62 -18.10
N PHE A 108 9.33 -7.25 -16.92
CA PHE A 108 8.87 -7.67 -15.59
C PHE A 108 8.82 -9.20 -15.42
N ALA A 109 9.58 -9.94 -16.21
CA ALA A 109 9.76 -11.37 -16.10
C ALA A 109 11.22 -11.67 -15.79
N TYR A 110 11.46 -12.63 -14.90
CA TYR A 110 12.81 -13.13 -14.71
C TYR A 110 13.20 -14.05 -15.88
N GLN A 111 14.39 -13.86 -16.45
CA GLN A 111 15.00 -14.87 -17.34
C GLN A 111 16.32 -15.44 -16.77
N PRO A 112 16.67 -16.70 -17.05
CA PRO A 112 17.83 -17.36 -16.47
C PRO A 112 19.19 -16.68 -16.69
N ASN A 113 19.31 -15.86 -17.75
CA ASN A 113 20.52 -15.11 -18.08
C ASN A 113 20.63 -13.78 -17.32
N GLU A 114 19.60 -13.38 -16.59
CA GLU A 114 19.59 -12.13 -15.84
C GLU A 114 20.32 -12.23 -14.50
N PRO A 115 21.02 -11.17 -14.07
CA PRO A 115 21.63 -11.13 -12.76
C PRO A 115 20.60 -11.34 -11.66
N ALA A 116 20.83 -12.32 -10.79
CA ALA A 116 19.89 -12.66 -9.73
C ALA A 116 20.57 -13.22 -8.48
N VAL A 117 20.01 -12.92 -7.31
CA VAL A 117 20.53 -13.33 -6.01
C VAL A 117 19.41 -13.78 -5.08
N TRP A 118 19.68 -14.88 -4.37
CA TRP A 118 18.86 -15.34 -3.25
C TRP A 118 19.43 -14.84 -1.94
N TYR A 119 18.55 -14.51 -1.01
CA TYR A 119 18.91 -14.17 0.36
C TYR A 119 17.97 -14.87 1.34
N ASP A 120 18.54 -15.59 2.29
CA ASP A 120 17.79 -16.21 3.39
C ASP A 120 17.49 -15.17 4.46
N LEU A 121 16.22 -14.80 4.55
CA LEU A 121 15.69 -13.84 5.51
C LEU A 121 15.44 -14.48 6.88
N SER A 122 15.30 -15.82 6.95
CA SER A 122 14.99 -16.55 8.19
C SER A 122 16.15 -16.50 9.19
N GLY A 123 17.38 -16.41 8.69
CA GLY A 123 18.60 -16.31 9.50
C GLY A 123 18.98 -14.88 9.89
N SER A 124 18.24 -13.85 9.46
CA SER A 124 18.62 -12.46 9.69
C SER A 124 18.34 -12.00 11.13
N LEU A 125 19.20 -11.10 11.62
CA LEU A 125 19.00 -10.46 12.92
C LEU A 125 17.86 -9.44 12.85
N ILE A 126 16.92 -9.56 13.78
CA ILE A 126 15.78 -8.63 13.92
C ILE A 126 16.16 -7.50 14.88
N LYS A 127 16.12 -6.26 14.40
CA LYS A 127 16.37 -5.03 15.18
C LYS A 127 15.07 -4.23 15.29
N ARG A 128 14.54 -4.07 16.52
CA ARG A 128 13.30 -3.31 16.77
C ARG A 128 12.09 -3.76 15.93
N GLY A 129 12.03 -5.06 15.59
CA GLY A 129 10.97 -5.64 14.75
C GLY A 129 11.27 -5.64 13.24
N ASP A 130 12.29 -4.91 12.79
CA ASP A 130 12.70 -4.82 11.38
C ASP A 130 13.95 -5.67 11.09
N VAL A 131 14.20 -5.95 9.82
CA VAL A 131 15.47 -6.50 9.33
C VAL A 131 16.20 -5.43 8.54
N GLU A 132 17.43 -5.14 8.92
CA GLU A 132 18.21 -4.02 8.40
C GLU A 132 19.59 -4.48 7.91
N ASP A 133 20.28 -3.61 7.17
CA ASP A 133 21.66 -3.80 6.72
C ASP A 133 21.88 -5.01 5.78
N ILE A 134 20.84 -5.44 5.06
CA ILE A 134 20.97 -6.49 4.03
C ILE A 134 21.79 -5.97 2.85
N VAL A 135 22.66 -6.82 2.29
CA VAL A 135 23.34 -6.54 1.02
C VAL A 135 22.93 -7.60 0.00
N LEU A 136 22.32 -7.17 -1.09
CA LEU A 136 21.93 -8.02 -2.22
C LEU A 136 22.84 -7.69 -3.40
N SER A 137 23.78 -8.58 -3.71
CA SER A 137 24.77 -8.38 -4.77
C SER A 137 24.41 -9.17 -6.03
N LEU A 138 24.03 -8.45 -7.09
CA LEU A 138 23.67 -8.98 -8.40
C LEU A 138 24.90 -8.93 -9.34
N ASN A 139 25.77 -9.92 -9.23
CA ASN A 139 27.03 -9.97 -10.00
C ASN A 139 26.95 -10.85 -11.26
N GLY A 140 25.84 -11.54 -11.47
CA GLY A 140 25.64 -12.46 -12.59
C GLY A 140 24.42 -13.36 -12.34
N PRO A 141 24.15 -14.30 -13.27
CA PRO A 141 23.05 -15.25 -13.14
C PRO A 141 23.09 -16.00 -11.81
N SER A 142 21.92 -16.31 -11.27
CA SER A 142 21.86 -17.06 -10.03
C SER A 142 22.36 -18.49 -10.21
N ALA A 143 23.22 -18.95 -9.30
CA ALA A 143 23.62 -20.36 -9.25
C ALA A 143 22.47 -21.29 -8.85
N ARG A 144 21.47 -20.73 -8.15
CA ARG A 144 20.24 -21.43 -7.74
C ARG A 144 19.12 -21.03 -8.70
N PRO A 145 18.42 -21.98 -9.35
CA PRO A 145 17.25 -21.65 -10.17
C PRO A 145 16.21 -20.85 -9.38
N LEU A 146 15.64 -19.83 -10.01
CA LEU A 146 14.52 -19.08 -9.44
C LEU A 146 13.20 -19.80 -9.76
N PRO A 147 12.15 -19.61 -8.95
CA PRO A 147 10.88 -20.28 -9.15
C PRO A 147 10.14 -19.80 -10.41
N PRO A 148 9.37 -20.67 -11.09
CA PRO A 148 8.58 -20.29 -12.28
C PRO A 148 7.57 -19.17 -12.03
N ALA A 149 7.12 -18.99 -10.79
CA ALA A 149 6.24 -17.87 -10.41
C ALA A 149 6.84 -16.49 -10.70
N LEU A 150 8.16 -16.39 -10.90
CA LEU A 150 8.86 -15.14 -11.22
C LEU A 150 9.03 -14.90 -12.72
N GLU A 151 8.63 -15.85 -13.58
CA GLU A 151 8.65 -15.70 -15.04
C GLU A 151 7.56 -14.74 -15.54
N ASN A 152 6.57 -14.38 -14.71
CA ASN A 152 5.59 -13.34 -15.04
C ASN A 152 5.06 -12.64 -13.80
N LEU A 153 5.75 -11.57 -13.36
CA LEU A 153 5.31 -10.83 -12.18
C LEU A 153 4.04 -10.01 -12.42
N PHE A 154 3.62 -9.79 -13.68
CA PHE A 154 2.34 -9.11 -13.95
C PHE A 154 1.16 -9.87 -13.35
N GLU A 155 1.21 -11.20 -13.32
CA GLU A 155 0.15 -12.05 -12.75
C GLU A 155 0.10 -11.99 -11.22
N LEU A 156 1.19 -11.54 -10.58
CA LEU A 156 1.27 -11.36 -9.13
C LEU A 156 0.75 -9.99 -8.66
N ARG A 157 0.46 -9.08 -9.60
CA ARG A 157 -0.05 -7.74 -9.32
C ARG A 157 -1.44 -7.80 -8.67
N GLY A 158 -1.63 -7.08 -7.57
CA GLY A 158 -2.87 -7.13 -6.76
C GLY A 158 -2.90 -8.25 -5.71
N ASN A 159 -1.92 -9.16 -5.72
CA ASN A 159 -1.75 -10.17 -4.68
C ASN A 159 -0.54 -9.82 -3.80
N SER A 160 -0.61 -8.75 -3.01
CA SER A 160 0.49 -8.37 -2.11
C SER A 160 0.12 -8.43 -0.62
N LEU A 161 1.11 -8.80 0.19
CA LEU A 161 1.16 -8.75 1.66
C LEU A 161 -0.07 -9.31 2.38
N GLY A 162 -0.33 -10.61 2.23
CA GLY A 162 -1.26 -11.32 3.13
C GLY A 162 -2.70 -10.80 3.10
N LYS A 163 -3.23 -10.53 1.88
CA LYS A 163 -4.57 -10.01 1.54
C LYS A 163 -4.69 -8.48 1.42
N ILE A 164 -3.59 -7.75 1.27
CA ILE A 164 -3.61 -6.33 0.93
C ILE A 164 -3.61 -6.21 -0.60
N ASP A 165 -4.80 -6.04 -1.17
CA ASP A 165 -4.97 -5.96 -2.62
C ASP A 165 -4.88 -4.51 -3.08
N VAL A 166 -3.79 -4.19 -3.78
CA VAL A 166 -3.67 -2.92 -4.49
C VAL A 166 -4.02 -3.14 -5.94
N GLN A 167 -5.14 -2.55 -6.33
CA GLN A 167 -5.72 -2.68 -7.64
C GLN A 167 -5.05 -1.71 -8.61
N LEU A 168 -4.52 -2.22 -9.72
CA LEU A 168 -3.82 -1.40 -10.72
C LEU A 168 -4.50 -1.53 -12.09
N GLY A 169 -4.94 -0.41 -12.64
CA GLY A 169 -5.52 -0.32 -13.97
C GLY A 169 -6.95 -0.84 -14.09
N LYS A 170 -7.60 -1.17 -12.96
CA LYS A 170 -9.01 -1.57 -12.96
C LYS A 170 -9.89 -0.40 -13.39
N VAL A 171 -10.79 -0.65 -14.33
CA VAL A 171 -11.77 0.33 -14.80
C VAL A 171 -12.92 0.42 -13.79
N VAL A 172 -13.15 1.60 -13.22
CA VAL A 172 -14.19 1.88 -12.21
C VAL A 172 -14.78 3.26 -12.42
N SER A 173 -16.09 3.39 -12.18
CA SER A 173 -16.77 4.69 -12.20
C SER A 173 -16.41 5.52 -10.97
N LEU A 174 -16.45 6.85 -11.10
CA LEU A 174 -16.38 7.78 -9.96
C LEU A 174 -17.53 7.62 -8.95
N ASP A 175 -18.61 6.92 -9.32
CA ASP A 175 -19.74 6.61 -8.45
C ASP A 175 -19.54 5.31 -7.63
N ASP A 176 -18.42 4.58 -7.85
CA ASP A 176 -18.08 3.38 -7.08
C ASP A 176 -17.89 3.72 -5.59
N GLU A 177 -18.36 2.84 -4.69
CA GLU A 177 -18.30 3.02 -3.23
C GLU A 177 -16.88 3.32 -2.72
N ARG A 178 -15.84 2.83 -3.41
CA ARG A 178 -14.44 3.13 -3.06
C ARG A 178 -14.13 4.63 -3.08
N PHE A 179 -14.92 5.42 -3.81
CA PHE A 179 -14.79 6.87 -3.92
C PHE A 179 -15.80 7.65 -3.06
N SER A 180 -16.52 6.98 -2.15
CA SER A 180 -17.47 7.62 -1.25
C SER A 180 -16.79 8.36 -0.09
N ARG A 181 -17.57 9.18 0.63
CA ARG A 181 -17.10 9.87 1.84
C ARG A 181 -16.82 8.90 2.98
N GLU A 182 -17.59 7.82 3.08
CA GLU A 182 -17.37 6.73 4.04
C GLU A 182 -16.05 6.03 3.76
N SER A 183 -15.75 5.78 2.48
CA SER A 183 -14.46 5.24 2.06
C SER A 183 -13.30 6.18 2.38
N ALA A 184 -13.48 7.50 2.17
CA ALA A 184 -12.49 8.51 2.55
C ALA A 184 -12.22 8.53 4.08
N SER A 185 -13.27 8.41 4.88
CA SER A 185 -13.17 8.29 6.34
C SER A 185 -12.42 7.01 6.75
N MET A 186 -12.73 5.88 6.12
CA MET A 186 -12.04 4.61 6.34
C MET A 186 -10.56 4.71 5.96
N SER A 187 -10.23 5.36 4.84
CA SER A 187 -8.84 5.55 4.39
C SER A 187 -7.99 6.29 5.44
N MET A 188 -8.62 7.17 6.22
CA MET A 188 -7.97 7.96 7.26
C MET A 188 -7.86 7.22 8.59
N TRP A 189 -8.91 6.50 9.00
CA TRP A 189 -9.01 5.94 10.35
C TRP A 189 -8.76 4.44 10.43
N GLU A 190 -8.88 3.73 9.31
CA GLU A 190 -8.70 2.28 9.20
C GLU A 190 -7.93 1.96 7.90
N PRO A 191 -6.72 2.53 7.70
CA PRO A 191 -5.97 2.45 6.44
C PRO A 191 -5.68 1.02 5.97
N ILE A 192 -5.50 0.07 6.89
CA ILE A 192 -5.22 -1.33 6.58
C ILE A 192 -6.53 -2.04 6.23
N GLY A 193 -7.59 -1.80 6.98
CA GLY A 193 -8.94 -2.20 6.60
C GLY A 193 -9.32 -1.72 5.19
N PHE A 194 -9.00 -0.47 4.86
CA PHE A 194 -9.25 0.13 3.54
C PHE A 194 -8.54 -0.64 2.41
N MET A 195 -7.28 -1.01 2.62
CA MET A 195 -6.51 -1.82 1.67
C MET A 195 -7.06 -3.24 1.55
N LYS A 196 -7.38 -3.90 2.67
CA LYS A 196 -8.00 -5.25 2.68
C LYS A 196 -9.36 -5.27 1.99
N ALA A 197 -10.06 -4.14 1.96
CA ALA A 197 -11.32 -3.97 1.25
C ALA A 197 -11.14 -3.74 -0.27
N GLY A 198 -9.92 -3.80 -0.80
CA GLY A 198 -9.64 -3.61 -2.24
C GLY A 198 -9.93 -2.20 -2.74
N ARG A 199 -9.87 -1.20 -1.85
CA ARG A 199 -10.17 0.21 -2.15
C ARG A 199 -8.93 1.00 -2.53
N ALA A 200 -7.74 0.51 -2.22
CA ALA A 200 -6.47 1.14 -2.56
C ALA A 200 -6.03 0.75 -3.97
N GLY A 201 -5.49 1.71 -4.73
CA GLY A 201 -5.05 1.43 -6.09
C GLY A 201 -4.98 2.61 -7.03
N ILE A 202 -4.53 2.33 -8.25
CA ILE A 202 -4.64 3.22 -9.40
C ILE A 202 -5.79 2.70 -10.26
N PHE A 203 -6.78 3.55 -10.43
CA PHE A 203 -8.04 3.23 -11.09
C PHE A 203 -8.19 4.02 -12.37
N PHE A 204 -8.63 3.36 -13.43
CA PHE A 204 -8.96 4.01 -14.69
C PHE A 204 -10.46 4.31 -14.70
N LEU A 205 -10.85 5.47 -15.24
CA LEU A 205 -12.28 5.82 -15.36
C LEU A 205 -12.90 5.35 -16.69
N ASP A 206 -12.05 4.84 -17.58
CA ASP A 206 -12.36 4.29 -18.91
C ASP A 206 -11.26 3.26 -19.28
N THR A 207 -11.52 2.41 -20.26
CA THR A 207 -10.53 1.49 -20.83
C THR A 207 -9.25 2.23 -21.24
N TYR A 208 -8.10 1.60 -21.00
CA TYR A 208 -6.80 2.14 -21.36
C TYR A 208 -6.68 2.37 -22.87
N ASP A 209 -6.24 3.58 -23.22
CA ASP A 209 -5.97 4.00 -24.59
C ASP A 209 -4.55 4.59 -24.69
N PRO A 210 -3.62 3.92 -25.39
CA PRO A 210 -2.25 4.39 -25.51
C PRO A 210 -2.11 5.69 -26.32
N ALA A 211 -3.13 6.13 -27.05
CA ALA A 211 -3.13 7.40 -27.77
C ALA A 211 -3.45 8.61 -26.88
N ARG A 212 -3.98 8.40 -25.67
CA ARG A 212 -4.34 9.45 -24.71
C ARG A 212 -3.31 9.56 -23.60
N THR A 213 -2.90 10.79 -23.29
CA THR A 213 -1.95 11.05 -22.20
C THR A 213 -2.61 10.82 -20.85
N PRO A 214 -2.08 9.94 -19.98
CA PRO A 214 -2.63 9.74 -18.65
C PRO A 214 -2.51 10.98 -17.77
N VAL A 215 -3.57 11.30 -17.03
CA VAL A 215 -3.57 12.34 -15.97
C VAL A 215 -3.95 11.67 -14.67
N LEU A 216 -2.99 11.54 -13.75
CA LEU A 216 -3.20 10.91 -12.45
C LEU A 216 -3.66 11.94 -11.41
N PHE A 217 -4.89 11.80 -10.95
CA PHE A 217 -5.47 12.59 -9.88
C PHE A 217 -5.16 11.96 -8.51
N VAL A 218 -4.58 12.76 -7.61
CA VAL A 218 -4.12 12.31 -6.28
C VAL A 218 -4.78 13.17 -5.21
N HIS A 219 -5.66 12.57 -4.40
CA HIS A 219 -6.37 13.29 -3.34
C HIS A 219 -5.47 13.59 -2.14
N GLY A 220 -5.93 14.45 -1.22
CA GLY A 220 -5.27 14.72 0.05
C GLY A 220 -5.81 13.88 1.21
N ILE A 221 -5.44 14.26 2.44
CA ILE A 221 -5.97 13.66 3.67
C ILE A 221 -7.49 13.80 3.76
N GLY A 222 -8.18 12.68 4.03
CA GLY A 222 -9.64 12.61 4.07
C GLY A 222 -10.34 12.87 2.73
N GLY A 223 -9.57 12.96 1.63
CA GLY A 223 -10.09 13.12 0.29
C GLY A 223 -10.40 11.78 -0.39
N THR A 224 -10.92 11.87 -1.61
CA THR A 224 -11.26 10.71 -2.43
C THR A 224 -11.26 11.06 -3.92
N GLY A 225 -11.24 10.05 -4.80
CA GLY A 225 -11.37 10.23 -6.25
C GLY A 225 -12.59 11.07 -6.66
N GLY A 226 -13.70 10.94 -5.92
CA GLY A 226 -14.92 11.71 -6.14
C GLY A 226 -14.74 13.23 -6.03
N ASP A 227 -13.74 13.71 -5.28
CA ASP A 227 -13.45 15.15 -5.14
C ASP A 227 -13.04 15.80 -6.46
N PHE A 228 -12.51 15.01 -7.41
CA PHE A 228 -12.06 15.49 -8.71
C PHE A 228 -13.14 15.52 -9.78
N ARG A 229 -14.39 15.16 -9.46
CA ARG A 229 -15.48 15.05 -10.45
C ARG A 229 -15.62 16.29 -11.34
N SER A 230 -15.57 17.47 -10.74
CA SER A 230 -15.70 18.73 -11.48
C SER A 230 -14.50 19.03 -12.38
N MET A 231 -13.29 18.64 -11.96
CA MET A 231 -12.05 18.81 -12.74
C MET A 231 -12.02 17.83 -13.90
N ILE A 232 -12.37 16.56 -13.65
CA ILE A 232 -12.41 15.51 -14.66
C ILE A 232 -13.47 15.82 -15.73
N ALA A 233 -14.62 16.36 -15.34
CA ALA A 233 -15.67 16.77 -16.27
C ALA A 233 -15.24 17.90 -17.24
N GLN A 234 -14.20 18.65 -16.89
CA GLN A 234 -13.64 19.72 -17.72
C GLN A 234 -12.38 19.28 -18.50
N LEU A 235 -11.92 18.05 -18.28
CA LEU A 235 -10.74 17.52 -18.95
C LEU A 235 -11.07 17.24 -20.42
N ASP A 236 -10.14 17.56 -21.32
CA ASP A 236 -10.24 17.18 -22.73
C ASP A 236 -10.01 15.66 -22.89
N LEU A 237 -11.10 14.89 -22.84
CA LEU A 237 -11.08 13.42 -22.86
C LEU A 237 -10.67 12.81 -24.21
N GLN A 238 -10.51 13.62 -25.26
CA GLN A 238 -9.93 13.19 -26.54
C GLN A 238 -8.41 13.12 -26.47
N ARG A 239 -7.79 13.93 -25.60
CA ARG A 239 -6.34 14.01 -25.45
C ARG A 239 -5.83 13.36 -24.17
N PHE A 240 -6.63 13.41 -23.12
CA PHE A 240 -6.22 12.98 -21.78
C PHE A 240 -7.10 11.85 -21.27
N GLN A 241 -6.49 10.87 -20.61
CA GLN A 241 -7.20 9.81 -19.90
C GLN A 241 -7.10 10.03 -18.38
N PRO A 242 -8.21 10.29 -17.68
CA PRO A 242 -8.19 10.52 -16.25
C PRO A 242 -8.04 9.20 -15.48
N TRP A 243 -7.03 9.15 -14.59
CA TRP A 243 -6.81 8.07 -13.64
C TRP A 243 -6.90 8.60 -12.21
N VAL A 244 -7.32 7.77 -11.27
CA VAL A 244 -7.43 8.13 -9.86
C VAL A 244 -6.51 7.26 -9.02
N LEU A 245 -5.62 7.90 -8.25
CA LEU A 245 -4.94 7.23 -7.15
C LEU A 245 -5.82 7.32 -5.90
N ASN A 246 -6.33 6.18 -5.44
CA ASN A 246 -7.05 6.06 -4.18
C ASN A 246 -6.11 5.39 -3.16
N TYR A 247 -5.71 6.12 -2.12
CA TYR A 247 -4.74 5.62 -1.14
C TYR A 247 -5.22 5.85 0.30
N PRO A 248 -4.79 5.00 1.25
CA PRO A 248 -5.10 5.18 2.68
C PRO A 248 -4.39 6.41 3.24
N SER A 249 -5.13 7.52 3.33
CA SER A 249 -4.57 8.81 3.71
C SER A 249 -4.17 8.95 5.19
N GLY A 250 -4.61 8.01 6.04
CA GLY A 250 -4.22 7.92 7.45
C GLY A 250 -2.80 7.40 7.66
N MET A 251 -2.15 6.89 6.61
CA MET A 251 -0.77 6.42 6.62
C MET A 251 0.18 7.48 6.04
N ASP A 252 1.39 7.61 6.59
CA ASP A 252 2.46 8.39 5.96
C ASP A 252 2.66 7.88 4.52
N LEU A 253 2.60 8.79 3.53
CA LEU A 253 2.75 8.45 2.12
C LEU A 253 4.03 7.65 1.84
N ARG A 254 5.14 7.92 2.55
CA ARG A 254 6.39 7.15 2.43
C ARG A 254 6.25 5.72 2.92
N ARG A 255 5.43 5.49 3.94
CA ARG A 255 5.11 4.14 4.43
C ARG A 255 4.20 3.41 3.46
N TRP A 256 3.24 4.11 2.86
CA TRP A 256 2.39 3.55 1.80
C TRP A 256 3.21 3.12 0.57
N VAL A 257 4.15 3.95 0.11
CA VAL A 257 5.10 3.61 -0.97
C VAL A 257 6.05 2.46 -0.58
N THR A 258 6.17 2.11 0.69
CA THR A 258 6.96 0.94 1.14
C THR A 258 6.14 -0.35 1.20
N ALA A 259 4.81 -0.22 1.27
CA ALA A 259 3.87 -1.34 1.28
C ALA A 259 3.43 -1.74 -0.14
N LEU A 260 3.44 -0.79 -1.09
CA LEU A 260 3.43 -1.03 -2.54
C LEU A 260 4.76 -1.58 -3.06
#